data_AF-A0A088SZJ3-F1
#
_entry.id   AF-A0A088SZJ3-F1
#
_cell.length_a   1.000
_cell.length_b   1.000
_cell.length_c   1.000
_cell.angle_alpha   90.00
_cell.angle_beta   90.00
_cell.angle_gamma   90.00
#
_symmetry.space_group_name_H-M   'P 1'
#
loop_
_entity.id
_entity.type
_entity.pdbx_description
1 polymer ?
#
loop_
_entity_poly.entity_id
_entity_poly.type
_entity_poly.pdbx_seq_one_letter_code
_entity_poly.pdbx_strand_id
1 'polypeptide(L)'
;MAKKELQEHKPNRVLEILRTEYPFERILLGVLGAFVIVLGVYLLEGSVLEIRLTTWWIFNTALKRTIFSIFIILVGTIAFFMAVWPFFVPSIAEMRKVSWPNKKTIFNHSARVFGFIIIISLFFVLIDFGLSPFFDWINGLGQ
;
A
#
# COMPACT_ATOMS: atom_id res chain seq x y z
N MET A 1 -27.26 -12.13 53.56
CA MET A 1 -26.74 -12.53 52.23
C MET A 1 -26.60 -11.27 51.38
N ALA A 2 -25.39 -10.71 51.28
CA ALA A 2 -25.14 -9.49 50.52
C ALA A 2 -24.81 -9.86 49.07
N LYS A 3 -25.70 -9.50 48.14
CA LYS A 3 -25.52 -9.65 46.69
C LYS A 3 -24.53 -8.56 46.25
N LYS A 4 -23.32 -8.97 45.89
CA LYS A 4 -22.28 -8.10 45.34
C LYS A 4 -22.71 -7.73 43.92
N GLU A 5 -23.15 -6.49 43.71
CA GLU A 5 -23.49 -6.01 42.38
C GLU A 5 -22.22 -5.95 41.52
N LEU A 6 -22.22 -6.74 40.45
CA LEU A 6 -21.22 -6.66 39.39
C LEU A 6 -21.39 -5.31 38.71
N GLN A 7 -20.47 -4.38 38.96
CA GLN A 7 -20.38 -3.14 38.21
C GLN A 7 -20.07 -3.46 36.74
N GLU A 8 -21.05 -3.26 35.86
CA GLU A 8 -20.84 -3.28 34.42
C GLU A 8 -19.95 -2.09 34.03
N HIS A 9 -18.68 -2.37 33.74
CA HIS A 9 -17.78 -1.42 33.14
C HIS A 9 -18.32 -1.00 31.76
N LYS A 10 -18.87 0.22 31.67
CA LYS A 10 -19.24 0.84 30.38
C LYS A 10 -18.03 0.81 29.44
N PRO A 11 -18.12 0.17 28.27
CA PRO A 11 -16.99 0.15 27.33
C PRO A 11 -16.66 1.58 26.89
N ASN A 12 -15.37 1.89 26.76
CA ASN A 12 -14.90 3.20 26.29
C ASN A 12 -15.51 3.48 24.92
N ARG A 13 -16.21 4.62 24.75
CA ARG A 13 -16.86 5.05 23.49
C ARG A 13 -15.95 4.93 22.25
N VAL A 14 -14.65 5.09 22.43
CA VAL A 14 -13.64 4.95 21.37
C VAL A 14 -13.62 3.52 20.80
N LEU A 15 -13.75 2.48 21.63
CA LEU A 15 -13.78 1.08 21.20
C LEU A 15 -15.06 0.75 20.42
N GLU A 16 -16.17 1.41 20.75
CA GLU A 16 -17.46 1.23 20.08
C GLU A 16 -17.45 1.84 18.66
N ILE A 17 -16.82 3.01 18.52
CA ILE A 17 -16.66 3.69 17.23
C ILE A 17 -15.74 2.87 16.30
N LEU A 18 -14.59 2.40 16.79
CA LEU A 18 -13.64 1.63 15.97
C LEU A 18 -14.21 0.30 15.47
N ARG A 19 -15.02 -0.40 16.28
CA ARG A 19 -15.69 -1.65 15.86
C ARG A 19 -16.78 -1.44 14.81
N THR A 20 -17.40 -0.26 14.82
CA THR A 20 -18.46 0.09 13.88
C THR A 20 -17.89 0.47 12.51
N GLU A 21 -16.74 1.15 12.52
CA GLU A 21 -16.18 1.79 11.32
C GLU A 21 -15.20 0.88 10.55
N TYR A 22 -14.53 -0.05 11.24
CA TYR A 22 -13.65 -1.03 10.62
C TYR A 22 -14.10 -2.46 10.94
N PRO A 23 -14.74 -3.18 10.00
CA PRO A 23 -15.10 -4.58 10.21
C PRO A 23 -13.81 -5.41 10.26
N PHE A 24 -13.35 -5.70 11.48
CA PHE A 24 -12.16 -6.49 11.76
C PHE A 24 -12.13 -7.81 10.97
N GLU A 25 -13.29 -8.42 10.76
CA GLU A 25 -13.47 -9.65 9.98
C GLU A 25 -12.92 -9.54 8.55
N ARG A 26 -13.11 -8.40 7.87
CA ARG A 26 -12.64 -8.21 6.49
C ARG A 26 -11.13 -8.03 6.45
N ILE A 27 -10.57 -7.26 7.39
CA ILE A 27 -9.12 -7.08 7.50
C ILE A 27 -8.45 -8.41 7.83
N LEU A 28 -9.03 -9.15 8.78
CA LEU A 28 -8.56 -10.49 9.15
C LEU A 28 -8.61 -11.44 7.94
N LEU A 29 -9.70 -11.44 7.18
CA LEU A 29 -9.84 -12.22 5.95
C LEU A 29 -8.77 -11.87 4.91
N GLY A 30 -8.44 -10.58 4.77
CA GLY A 30 -7.40 -10.11 3.84
C GLY A 30 -6.01 -10.58 4.26
N VAL A 31 -5.66 -10.39 5.54
CA VAL A 31 -4.37 -10.83 6.09
C VAL A 31 -4.24 -12.35 5.99
N LEU A 32 -5.27 -13.09 6.39
CA LEU A 32 -5.28 -14.54 6.32
C LEU A 32 -5.24 -15.04 4.86
N GLY A 33 -5.99 -14.40 3.95
CA GLY A 33 -5.93 -14.66 2.52
C GLY A 33 -4.52 -14.47 1.95
N ALA A 34 -3.82 -13.40 2.33
CA ALA A 34 -2.43 -13.16 1.93
C ALA A 34 -1.49 -14.26 2.44
N PHE A 35 -1.61 -14.69 3.70
CA PHE A 35 -0.85 -15.83 4.22
C PHE A 35 -1.17 -17.12 3.46
N VAL A 36 -2.43 -17.39 3.17
CA VAL A 36 -2.86 -18.58 2.42
C VAL A 36 -2.28 -18.59 1.00
N ILE A 37 -2.20 -17.44 0.33
CA ILE A 37 -1.55 -17.32 -0.99
C ILE A 37 -0.06 -17.66 -0.87
N VAL A 38 0.66 -17.06 0.09
CA VAL A 38 2.09 -17.32 0.31
C VAL A 38 2.35 -18.80 0.59
N LEU A 39 1.55 -19.41 1.46
CA LEU A 39 1.63 -20.86 1.74
C LEU A 39 1.34 -21.69 0.50
N GLY A 40 0.33 -21.32 -0.30
CA GLY A 40 0.00 -22.00 -1.55
C GLY A 40 1.13 -21.92 -2.58
N VAL A 41 1.83 -20.78 -2.68
CA VAL A 41 3.01 -20.62 -3.54
C VAL A 41 4.16 -21.50 -3.06
N TYR A 42 4.43 -21.52 -1.75
CA TYR A 42 5.47 -22.40 -1.19
C TYR A 42 5.17 -23.89 -1.40
N LEU A 43 3.90 -24.30 -1.32
CA LEU A 43 3.47 -25.67 -1.64
C LEU A 43 3.66 -26.02 -3.12
N LEU A 44 3.52 -25.05 -4.01
CA LEU A 44 3.70 -25.24 -5.45
C LEU A 44 5.18 -25.33 -5.82
N GLU A 45 6.02 -24.49 -5.23
CA GLU A 45 7.47 -24.47 -5.46
C GLU A 45 8.18 -25.69 -4.85
N GLY A 46 7.76 -26.13 -3.67
CA GLY A 46 8.32 -27.29 -2.99
C GLY A 46 9.73 -27.07 -2.40
N SER A 47 10.25 -25.84 -2.36
CA SER A 47 11.56 -25.54 -1.78
C SER A 47 11.53 -25.39 -0.26
N VAL A 48 10.46 -24.80 0.29
CA VAL A 48 10.27 -24.54 1.73
C VAL A 48 9.21 -25.47 2.34
N LEU A 49 8.11 -25.71 1.63
CA LEU A 49 7.00 -26.56 2.07
C LEU A 49 6.69 -27.63 1.03
N GLU A 50 6.92 -28.90 1.39
CA GLU A 50 6.64 -30.04 0.51
C GLU A 50 5.48 -30.90 1.03
N ILE A 51 4.54 -31.25 0.15
CA ILE A 51 3.54 -32.27 0.43
C ILE A 51 4.15 -33.64 0.13
N ARG A 52 4.48 -34.42 1.16
CA ARG A 52 5.01 -35.79 0.96
C ARG A 52 3.97 -36.71 0.31
N LEU A 53 4.43 -37.66 -0.51
CA LEU A 53 3.56 -38.69 -1.05
C LEU A 53 3.07 -39.57 0.11
N THR A 54 1.77 -39.52 0.34
CA THR A 54 1.08 -40.31 1.37
C THR A 54 0.12 -41.27 0.69
N THR A 55 -0.23 -42.36 1.37
CA THR A 55 -1.23 -43.35 0.91
C THR A 55 -2.65 -42.78 0.77
N TRP A 56 -2.86 -41.55 1.24
CA TRP A 56 -4.12 -40.83 1.12
C TRP A 56 -4.41 -40.48 -0.34
N TRP A 57 -5.64 -40.76 -0.77
CA TRP A 57 -6.13 -40.62 -2.13
C TRP A 57 -5.97 -39.23 -2.77
N ILE A 58 -5.83 -38.17 -1.95
CA ILE A 58 -5.70 -36.76 -2.38
C ILE A 58 -4.24 -36.39 -2.68
N PHE A 59 -3.27 -37.03 -2.03
CA PHE A 59 -1.84 -36.69 -2.13
C PHE A 59 -0.97 -37.80 -2.73
N ASN A 60 -1.61 -38.84 -3.27
CA ASN A 60 -0.93 -40.02 -3.78
C ASN A 60 -0.22 -39.82 -5.13
N THR A 61 -0.45 -38.68 -5.82
CA THR A 61 0.14 -38.40 -7.14
C THR A 61 0.63 -36.96 -7.19
N ALA A 62 1.75 -36.73 -7.88
CA ALA A 62 2.33 -35.40 -8.07
C ALA A 62 1.30 -34.39 -8.63
N LEU A 63 0.56 -34.78 -9.66
CA LEU A 63 -0.50 -33.98 -10.28
C LEU A 63 -1.55 -33.51 -9.26
N LYS A 64 -2.01 -34.39 -8.37
CA LYS A 64 -3.03 -34.04 -7.37
C LYS A 64 -2.50 -33.06 -6.31
N ARG A 65 -1.22 -33.16 -5.93
CA ARG A 65 -0.57 -32.18 -5.03
C ARG A 65 -0.49 -30.80 -5.67
N THR A 66 -0.15 -30.73 -6.96
CA THR A 66 -0.12 -29.47 -7.71
C THR A 66 -1.51 -28.86 -7.82
N ILE A 67 -2.54 -29.65 -8.15
CA ILE A 67 -3.93 -29.18 -8.18
C ILE A 67 -4.36 -28.62 -6.82
N PHE A 68 -4.04 -29.32 -5.73
CA PHE A 68 -4.35 -28.86 -4.38
C PHE A 68 -3.67 -27.53 -4.05
N SER A 69 -2.40 -27.36 -4.43
CA SER A 69 -1.66 -26.11 -4.21
C SER A 69 -2.26 -24.95 -4.99
N ILE A 70 -2.61 -25.16 -6.27
CA ILE A 70 -3.32 -24.17 -7.10
C ILE A 70 -4.68 -23.83 -6.49
N PHE A 71 -5.41 -24.82 -5.98
CA PHE A 71 -6.68 -24.60 -5.31
C PHE A 71 -6.54 -23.70 -4.07
N ILE A 72 -5.52 -23.94 -3.23
CA ILE A 72 -5.21 -23.08 -2.08
C ILE A 72 -4.92 -21.64 -2.52
N ILE A 73 -4.08 -21.46 -3.54
CA ILE A 73 -3.75 -20.13 -4.07
C ILE A 73 -5.03 -19.43 -4.56
N LEU A 74 -5.89 -20.14 -5.26
CA LEU A 74 -7.15 -19.61 -5.79
C LEU A 74 -8.09 -19.17 -4.66
N VAL A 75 -8.28 -20.00 -3.63
CA VAL A 75 -9.10 -19.66 -2.45
C VAL A 75 -8.52 -18.46 -1.69
N GLY A 76 -7.21 -18.45 -1.46
CA GLY A 76 -6.52 -17.33 -0.81
C GLY A 76 -6.66 -16.03 -1.61
N THR A 77 -6.56 -16.11 -2.93
CA THR A 77 -6.75 -14.98 -3.85
C THR A 77 -8.17 -14.43 -3.77
N ILE A 78 -9.19 -15.29 -3.83
CA ILE A 78 -10.59 -14.86 -3.70
C ILE A 78 -10.83 -14.20 -2.34
N ALA A 79 -10.35 -14.80 -1.25
CA ALA A 79 -10.48 -14.25 0.10
C ALA A 79 -9.80 -12.87 0.22
N PHE A 80 -8.59 -12.74 -0.32
CA PHE A 80 -7.85 -11.48 -0.35
C PHE A 80 -8.59 -10.40 -1.15
N PHE A 81 -9.07 -10.72 -2.35
CA PHE A 81 -9.82 -9.76 -3.17
C PHE A 81 -11.13 -9.34 -2.51
N MET A 82 -11.89 -10.26 -1.91
CA MET A 82 -13.14 -9.90 -1.20
C MET A 82 -12.89 -9.00 0.01
N ALA A 83 -11.77 -9.19 0.71
CA ALA A 83 -11.38 -8.34 1.82
C ALA A 83 -10.98 -6.94 1.37
N VAL A 84 -10.22 -6.84 0.27
CA VAL A 84 -9.60 -5.59 -0.20
C VAL A 84 -10.54 -4.74 -1.05
N TRP A 85 -11.39 -5.36 -1.87
CA TRP A 85 -12.29 -4.66 -2.80
C TRP A 85 -13.15 -3.55 -2.16
N PRO A 86 -13.79 -3.75 -0.99
CA PRO A 86 -14.63 -2.72 -0.38
C PRO A 86 -13.90 -1.44 0.01
N PHE A 87 -12.58 -1.47 0.19
CA PHE A 87 -11.80 -0.27 0.50
C PHE A 87 -11.65 0.65 -0.72
N PHE A 88 -11.57 0.06 -1.92
CA PHE A 88 -11.38 0.83 -3.16
C PHE A 88 -12.70 1.38 -3.73
N VAL A 89 -13.82 0.68 -3.53
CA VAL A 89 -15.14 1.13 -4.03
C VAL A 89 -15.50 2.57 -3.62
N PRO A 90 -15.46 2.97 -2.33
CA PRO A 90 -15.77 4.34 -1.94
C PRO A 90 -14.72 5.33 -2.44
N SER A 91 -13.43 4.97 -2.45
CA SER A 91 -12.36 5.82 -2.98
C SER A 91 -12.55 6.12 -4.46
N ILE A 92 -12.93 5.12 -5.27
CA ILE A 92 -13.24 5.31 -6.69
C ILE A 92 -14.47 6.20 -6.85
N ALA A 93 -15.51 6.00 -6.04
CA ALA A 93 -16.70 6.84 -6.07
C ALA A 93 -16.38 8.31 -5.75
N GLU A 94 -15.47 8.56 -4.81
CA GLU A 94 -15.00 9.91 -4.46
C GLU A 94 -14.10 10.50 -5.56
N MET A 95 -13.19 9.72 -6.12
CA MET A 95 -12.35 10.14 -7.25
C MET A 95 -13.15 10.57 -8.48
N ARG A 96 -14.35 9.99 -8.68
CA ARG A 96 -15.28 10.41 -9.75
C ARG A 96 -15.91 11.78 -9.51
N LYS A 97 -15.96 12.26 -8.26
CA LYS A 97 -16.46 13.60 -7.92
C LYS A 97 -15.39 14.67 -8.13
N VAL A 98 -14.12 14.29 -8.15
CA VAL A 98 -13.01 15.22 -8.39
C VAL A 98 -13.03 15.66 -9.84
N SER A 99 -13.15 16.97 -10.07
CA SER A 99 -13.04 17.56 -11.40
C SER A 99 -11.61 17.42 -11.90
N TRP A 100 -11.39 16.53 -12.86
CA TRP A 100 -10.08 16.36 -13.47
C TRP A 100 -9.67 17.64 -14.22
N PRO A 101 -8.42 18.09 -14.05
CA PRO A 101 -7.97 19.34 -14.65
C PRO A 101 -7.95 19.22 -16.18
N ASN A 102 -8.46 20.26 -16.85
CA ASN A 102 -8.43 20.35 -18.31
C ASN A 102 -6.98 20.53 -18.79
N LYS A 103 -6.66 20.06 -20.01
CA LYS A 103 -5.35 20.25 -20.66
C LYS A 103 -4.87 21.71 -20.60
N LYS A 104 -5.80 22.67 -20.78
CA LYS A 104 -5.51 24.12 -20.66
C LYS A 104 -5.04 24.50 -19.25
N THR A 105 -5.72 24.01 -18.21
CA THR A 105 -5.39 24.27 -16.81
C THR A 105 -4.02 23.67 -16.46
N ILE A 106 -3.75 22.43 -16.87
CA ILE A 106 -2.47 21.76 -16.67
C ILE A 106 -1.34 22.58 -17.31
N PHE A 107 -1.50 22.99 -18.58
CA PHE A 107 -0.49 23.78 -19.28
C PHE A 107 -0.25 25.13 -18.61
N ASN A 108 -1.30 25.85 -18.22
CA ASN A 108 -1.17 27.17 -17.60
C ASN A 108 -0.43 27.11 -16.25
N HIS A 109 -0.75 26.13 -15.40
CA HIS A 109 -0.04 25.93 -14.13
C HIS A 109 1.41 25.48 -14.35
N SER A 110 1.64 24.54 -15.25
CA SER A 110 2.98 24.06 -15.57
C SER A 110 3.83 25.21 -16.12
N ALA A 111 3.33 25.97 -17.08
CA ALA A 111 4.03 27.11 -17.67
C ALA A 111 4.40 28.17 -16.62
N ARG A 112 3.53 28.44 -15.64
CA ARG A 112 3.84 29.36 -14.53
C ARG A 112 4.99 28.85 -13.67
N VAL A 113 4.98 27.56 -13.32
CA VAL A 113 6.06 26.94 -12.52
C VAL A 113 7.37 26.95 -13.30
N PHE A 114 7.36 26.51 -14.56
CA PHE A 114 8.55 26.53 -15.40
C PHE A 114 9.09 27.94 -15.64
N GLY A 115 8.20 28.92 -15.86
CA GLY A 115 8.60 30.32 -15.96
C GLY A 115 9.31 30.82 -14.72
N PHE A 116 8.80 30.50 -13.52
CA PHE A 116 9.44 30.85 -12.26
C PHE A 116 10.81 30.18 -12.10
N ILE A 117 10.92 28.89 -12.43
CA ILE A 117 12.19 28.15 -12.39
C ILE A 117 13.22 28.79 -13.33
N ILE A 118 12.82 29.17 -14.55
CA ILE A 118 13.71 29.83 -15.52
C ILE A 118 14.19 31.18 -14.99
N ILE A 119 13.30 32.00 -14.43
CA ILE A 119 13.67 33.31 -13.88
C ILE A 119 14.68 33.16 -12.75
N ILE A 120 14.44 32.23 -11.81
CA ILE A 120 15.37 31.96 -10.70
C ILE A 120 16.71 31.43 -11.23
N SER A 121 16.67 30.48 -12.16
CA SER A 121 17.88 29.92 -12.77
C SER A 121 18.71 31.01 -13.42
N LEU A 122 18.08 31.90 -14.19
CA LEU A 122 18.76 33.03 -14.83
C LEU A 122 19.34 34.02 -13.81
N PHE A 123 18.61 34.28 -12.72
CA PHE A 123 19.12 35.11 -11.63
C PHE A 123 20.40 34.51 -11.03
N PHE A 124 20.44 33.20 -10.75
CA PHE A 124 21.65 32.55 -10.24
C PHE A 124 22.80 32.62 -11.24
N VAL A 125 22.56 32.37 -12.53
CA VAL A 125 23.59 32.50 -13.58
C VAL A 125 24.17 33.91 -13.63
N LEU A 126 23.32 34.94 -13.49
CA LEU A 126 23.78 36.34 -13.49
C LEU A 126 24.61 36.67 -12.24
N ILE A 127 24.18 36.20 -11.07
CA ILE A 127 24.92 36.39 -9.81
C ILE A 127 26.26 35.67 -9.88
N ASP A 128 26.29 34.42 -10.34
CA ASP A 128 27.53 33.65 -10.49
C ASP A 128 28.47 34.34 -11.46
N PHE A 129 27.99 34.79 -12.62
CA PHE A 129 28.81 35.52 -13.59
C PHE A 129 29.37 36.83 -13.02
N GLY A 130 28.57 37.57 -12.24
CA GLY A 130 28.99 38.82 -11.63
C GLY A 130 29.97 38.64 -10.47
N LEU A 131 29.82 37.57 -9.68
CA LEU A 131 30.62 37.33 -8.47
C LEU A 131 31.84 36.44 -8.71
N SER A 132 31.87 35.62 -9.77
CA SER A 132 33.00 34.73 -10.05
C SER A 132 34.35 35.46 -10.06
N PRO A 133 34.52 36.61 -10.74
CA PRO A 133 35.80 37.32 -10.75
C PRO A 133 36.23 37.81 -9.36
N PHE A 134 35.27 38.20 -8.52
CA PHE A 134 35.55 38.63 -7.16
C PHE A 134 35.98 37.47 -6.27
N PHE A 135 35.31 36.31 -6.37
CA PHE A 135 35.70 35.11 -5.64
C PHE A 135 37.04 34.56 -6.13
N ASP A 136 37.31 34.58 -7.43
CA ASP A 136 38.60 34.19 -8.00
C ASP A 136 39.74 35.07 -7.45
N TRP A 137 39.51 36.39 -7.35
CA TRP A 137 40.46 37.32 -6.74
C TRP A 137 40.72 37.00 -5.26
N ILE A 138 39.68 36.78 -4.46
CA ILE A 138 39.84 36.42 -3.03
C ILE A 138 40.60 35.10 -2.87
N ASN A 139 40.23 34.08 -3.65
CA ASN A 139 40.85 32.76 -3.56
C ASN A 139 42.34 32.80 -3.96
N GLY A 140 42.72 33.70 -4.87
CA GLY A 140 44.11 33.93 -5.24
C GLY A 140 44.97 34.60 -4.15
N LEU A 141 44.37 35.22 -3.12
CA LEU A 141 45.11 35.82 -2.00
C LEU A 141 45.53 34.80 -0.93
N GLY A 142 44.99 33.58 -0.99
CA GLY A 142 45.29 32.49 -0.06
C GLY A 142 46.42 31.54 -0.51
N GLN A 143 47.02 31.79 -1.68
CA GLN A 143 48.25 31.15 -2.18
C GLN A 143 49.43 32.10 -2.04
#